data_AF-A0A3D5PFN6-F1
#
_entry.id   AF-A0A3D5PFN6-F1
#
_cell.length_a   1.000
_cell.length_b   1.000
_cell.length_c   1.000
_cell.angle_alpha   90.00
_cell.angle_beta   90.00
_cell.angle_gamma   90.00
#
_symmetry.space_group_name_H-M   'P 1'
#
loop_
_entity.id
_entity.type
_entity.pdbx_description
1 polymer ?
#
loop_
_entity_poly.entity_id
_entity_poly.type
_entity_poly.pdbx_seq_one_letter_code
_entity_poly.pdbx_strand_id
1 'polypeptide(L)'
;MWDYFDGLSAGEFWTDFGDVALRAFLSIVVLFILTKLMGNKQISQLNFFDYIIGISIGSIAAEMATTTDRPHHFFVLAMVIYTIITVLITYIARKSIAMRRFFNGTPVPLVENGKIIEKNLVKAGFDVNDLLTELRYAGYFNIEDVQYALEETDGRVSIIPRPSARPATCEDLKITDAKPTLPQSDVIIDGKIMTNNLKSVKKSREWLLEELKKRNKNHKDILLATSDYDGNLTIMDKEVAAKKYDRYN
;
A
#
# COMPACT_ATOMS: atom_id res chain seq x y z
N MET A 1 19.41 32.28 11.77
CA MET A 1 17.98 31.90 12.00
C MET A 1 17.32 32.95 12.87
N TRP A 2 17.93 33.35 14.00
CA TRP A 2 17.47 34.46 14.84
C TRP A 2 17.57 35.84 14.14
N ASP A 3 18.61 36.08 13.34
CA ASP A 3 18.81 37.36 12.63
C ASP A 3 17.73 37.69 11.58
N TYR A 4 16.95 36.70 11.10
CA TYR A 4 15.84 36.94 10.18
C TYR A 4 14.60 37.49 10.93
N PHE A 5 14.39 37.05 12.17
CA PHE A 5 13.28 37.50 13.00
C PHE A 5 13.53 38.84 13.68
N ASP A 6 14.80 39.16 13.94
CA ASP A 6 15.19 40.40 14.64
C ASP A 6 14.99 41.68 13.79
N GLY A 7 14.75 41.54 12.47
CA GLY A 7 14.56 42.65 11.53
C GLY A 7 13.16 42.81 10.93
N LEU A 8 12.23 41.88 11.17
CA LEU A 8 10.89 41.90 10.59
C LEU A 8 9.87 42.50 11.57
N SER A 9 9.02 43.39 11.07
CA SER A 9 7.84 43.79 11.83
C SER A 9 6.90 42.60 12.01
N ALA A 10 6.12 42.57 13.09
CA ALA A 10 5.14 41.49 13.31
C ALA A 10 4.19 41.32 12.10
N GLY A 11 3.88 42.40 11.38
CA GLY A 11 3.07 42.35 10.16
C GLY A 11 3.74 41.59 9.01
N GLU A 12 5.03 41.84 8.75
CA GLU A 12 5.78 41.17 7.67
C GLU A 12 5.96 39.67 7.95
N PHE A 13 6.16 39.30 9.22
CA PHE A 13 6.21 37.90 9.62
C PHE A 13 4.89 37.17 9.30
N TRP A 14 3.73 37.75 9.63
CA TRP A 14 2.43 37.13 9.37
C TRP A 14 2.09 37.06 7.88
N THR A 15 2.54 38.03 7.08
CA THR A 15 2.36 37.98 5.62
C THR A 15 3.21 36.89 4.97
N ASP A 16 4.48 36.78 5.36
CA ASP A 16 5.39 35.75 4.86
C ASP A 16 4.89 34.36 5.26
N PHE A 17 4.45 34.21 6.51
CA PHE A 17 3.86 32.97 7.00
C PHE A 17 2.60 32.58 6.20
N GLY A 18 1.68 33.51 5.99
CA GLY A 18 0.43 33.26 5.25
C GLY A 18 0.68 32.89 3.78
N ASP A 19 1.66 33.53 3.15
CA ASP A 19 2.06 33.24 1.77
C ASP A 19 2.66 31.83 1.64
N VAL A 20 3.60 31.46 2.52
CA VAL A 20 4.17 30.10 2.55
C VAL A 20 3.09 29.05 2.84
N ALA A 21 2.19 29.31 3.79
CA ALA A 21 1.10 28.39 4.13
C ALA A 21 0.16 28.15 2.94
N LEU A 22 -0.20 29.22 2.21
CA LEU A 22 -1.03 29.12 1.02
C LEU A 22 -0.32 28.35 -0.10
N ARG A 23 0.94 28.64 -0.37
CA ARG A 23 1.74 27.95 -1.41
C ARG A 23 1.91 26.47 -1.10
N ALA A 24 2.21 26.13 0.15
CA ALA A 24 2.32 24.74 0.60
C ALA A 24 0.99 23.98 0.46
N PHE A 25 -0.12 24.63 0.79
CA PHE A 25 -1.44 24.04 0.58
C PHE A 25 -1.71 23.80 -0.91
N LEU A 26 -1.47 24.80 -1.76
CA LEU A 26 -1.66 24.69 -3.21
C LEU A 26 -0.75 23.63 -3.84
N SER A 27 0.52 23.55 -3.43
CA SER A 27 1.45 22.55 -3.97
C SER A 27 1.01 21.13 -3.63
N ILE A 28 0.54 20.88 -2.40
CA ILE A 28 -0.03 19.59 -2.00
C ILE A 28 -1.29 19.26 -2.78
N VAL A 29 -2.19 20.24 -3.00
CA VAL A 29 -3.42 20.02 -3.78
C VAL A 29 -3.09 19.63 -5.23
N VAL A 30 -2.15 20.36 -5.87
CA VAL A 30 -1.70 20.05 -7.23
C VAL A 30 -1.05 18.67 -7.28
N LEU A 31 -0.12 18.38 -6.37
CA LEU A 31 0.55 17.09 -6.26
C LEU A 31 -0.47 15.95 -6.11
N PHE A 32 -1.46 16.10 -5.23
CA PHE A 32 -2.51 15.11 -5.01
C PHE A 32 -3.34 14.85 -6.27
N ILE A 33 -3.74 15.90 -6.99
CA ILE A 33 -4.50 15.75 -8.24
C ILE A 33 -3.66 15.00 -9.29
N LEU A 34 -2.42 15.42 -9.49
CA LEU A 34 -1.53 14.82 -10.50
C LEU A 34 -1.21 13.36 -10.18
N THR A 35 -0.86 13.05 -8.94
CA THR A 35 -0.59 11.66 -8.50
C THR A 35 -1.83 10.78 -8.62
N LYS A 36 -3.03 11.30 -8.31
CA LYS A 36 -4.28 10.56 -8.52
C LYS A 36 -4.53 10.23 -10.00
N LEU A 37 -4.12 11.11 -10.93
CA LEU A 37 -4.23 10.86 -12.37
C LEU A 37 -3.25 9.79 -12.87
N MET A 38 -2.09 9.64 -12.21
CA MET A 38 -1.11 8.58 -12.54
C MET A 38 -1.63 7.17 -12.22
N GLY A 39 -2.65 7.07 -11.35
CA GLY A 39 -3.29 5.83 -10.94
C GLY A 39 -2.73 5.26 -9.63
N ASN A 40 -3.40 4.24 -9.11
CA ASN A 40 -3.03 3.63 -7.84
C ASN A 40 -1.96 2.55 -8.07
N LYS A 41 -0.75 2.79 -7.56
CA LYS A 41 0.23 1.74 -7.26
C LYS A 41 0.40 1.68 -5.76
N GLN A 42 0.45 0.47 -5.19
CA GLN A 42 0.74 0.32 -3.77
C GLN A 42 2.19 0.73 -3.51
N ILE A 43 2.46 1.39 -2.38
CA ILE A 43 3.82 1.82 -1.99
C ILE A 43 4.79 0.64 -2.02
N SER A 44 4.34 -0.52 -1.55
CA SER A 44 5.13 -1.76 -1.53
C SER A 44 5.36 -2.38 -2.91
N GLN A 45 4.76 -1.85 -3.99
CA GLN A 45 4.87 -2.36 -5.35
C GLN A 45 5.44 -1.31 -6.32
N LEU A 46 5.98 -0.21 -5.79
CA LEU A 46 6.66 0.79 -6.59
C LEU A 46 7.99 0.21 -7.07
N ASN A 47 8.26 0.33 -8.37
CA ASN A 47 9.57 0.02 -8.90
C ASN A 47 10.51 1.23 -8.76
N PHE A 48 11.79 1.02 -9.03
CA PHE A 48 12.81 2.08 -8.95
C PHE A 48 12.45 3.35 -9.73
N PHE A 49 11.85 3.19 -10.92
CA PHE A 49 11.43 4.33 -11.74
C PHE A 49 10.31 5.15 -11.07
N ASP A 50 9.33 4.49 -10.47
CA ASP A 50 8.25 5.16 -9.74
C ASP A 50 8.80 5.95 -8.54
N TYR A 51 9.81 5.42 -7.85
CA TYR A 51 10.50 6.14 -6.76
C TYR A 51 11.20 7.42 -7.23
N ILE A 52 11.95 7.36 -8.34
CA ILE A 52 12.63 8.53 -8.90
C ILE A 52 11.63 9.63 -9.24
N ILE A 53 10.52 9.27 -9.89
CA ILE A 53 9.47 10.23 -10.26
C ILE A 53 8.82 10.82 -9.03
N GLY A 54 8.48 10.01 -8.02
CA GLY A 54 7.87 10.47 -6.78
C GLY A 54 8.75 11.50 -6.06
N ILE A 55 10.05 11.21 -5.91
CA ILE A 55 11.01 12.13 -5.28
C ILE A 55 11.17 13.42 -6.09
N SER A 56 11.24 13.31 -7.42
CA SER A 56 11.40 14.47 -8.31
C SER A 56 10.21 15.41 -8.23
N ILE A 57 8.98 14.89 -8.37
CA ILE A 57 7.75 15.70 -8.28
C ILE A 57 7.57 16.26 -6.86
N GLY A 58 7.86 15.47 -5.82
CA GLY A 58 7.83 15.92 -4.43
C GLY A 58 8.80 17.08 -4.16
N SER A 59 10.00 17.01 -4.73
CA SER A 59 11.00 18.09 -4.61
C SER A 59 10.52 19.37 -5.30
N ILE A 60 9.91 19.27 -6.49
CA ILE A 60 9.32 20.42 -7.20
C ILE A 60 8.16 21.03 -6.39
N ALA A 61 7.32 20.20 -5.76
CA ALA A 61 6.23 20.68 -4.91
C ALA A 61 6.74 21.39 -3.63
N ALA A 62 7.85 20.93 -3.06
CA ALA A 62 8.53 21.59 -1.95
C ALA A 62 9.16 22.93 -2.38
N GLU A 63 9.79 22.97 -3.56
CA GLU A 63 10.34 24.19 -4.13
C GLU A 63 9.23 25.23 -4.37
N MET A 64 8.08 24.82 -4.92
CA MET A 64 6.89 25.67 -5.08
C MET A 64 6.39 26.28 -3.76
N ALA A 65 6.49 25.53 -2.66
CA ALA A 65 6.04 25.98 -1.35
C ALA A 65 7.00 27.00 -0.71
N THR A 66 8.29 26.92 -1.01
CA THR A 66 9.35 27.62 -0.27
C THR A 66 10.04 28.73 -1.06
N THR A 67 9.92 28.70 -2.39
CA THR A 67 10.67 29.59 -3.29
C THR A 67 9.82 30.75 -3.79
N THR A 68 10.40 31.95 -3.81
CA THR A 68 9.75 33.21 -4.21
C THR A 68 10.39 33.86 -5.43
N ASP A 69 11.54 33.37 -5.89
CA ASP A 69 12.34 33.96 -6.98
C ASP A 69 11.81 33.64 -8.38
N ARG A 70 10.82 32.73 -8.48
CA ARG A 70 10.21 32.29 -9.74
C ARG A 70 8.69 32.29 -9.67
N PRO A 71 8.01 32.60 -10.78
CA PRO A 71 6.57 32.45 -10.88
C PRO A 71 6.08 31.01 -10.64
N HIS A 72 5.05 30.87 -9.81
CA HIS A 72 4.52 29.57 -9.35
C HIS A 72 4.08 28.62 -10.46
N HIS A 73 3.63 29.17 -11.59
CA HIS A 73 3.18 28.37 -12.72
C HIS A 73 4.30 27.54 -13.35
N PHE A 74 5.58 27.90 -13.16
CA PHE A 74 6.69 27.07 -13.63
C PHE A 74 6.80 25.76 -12.87
N PHE A 75 6.57 25.76 -11.55
CA PHE A 75 6.57 24.53 -10.75
C PHE A 75 5.39 23.64 -11.12
N VAL A 76 4.20 24.23 -11.30
CA VAL A 76 3.01 23.50 -11.77
C VAL A 76 3.26 22.89 -13.15
N LEU A 77 3.80 23.66 -14.09
CA LEU A 77 4.15 23.19 -15.43
C LEU A 77 5.16 22.03 -15.37
N ALA A 78 6.20 22.16 -14.54
CA ALA A 78 7.18 21.09 -14.33
C ALA A 78 6.51 19.82 -13.81
N MET A 79 5.69 19.90 -12.74
CA MET A 79 4.97 18.73 -12.22
C MET A 79 4.04 18.10 -13.28
N VAL A 80 3.35 18.91 -14.09
CA VAL A 80 2.50 18.43 -15.20
C VAL A 80 3.33 17.70 -16.25
N ILE A 81 4.49 18.25 -16.65
CA ILE A 81 5.39 17.61 -17.61
C ILE A 81 5.89 16.26 -17.08
N TYR A 82 6.35 16.20 -15.82
CA TYR A 82 6.75 14.95 -15.18
C TYR A 82 5.62 13.92 -15.15
N THR A 83 4.40 14.38 -14.86
CA THR A 83 3.19 13.53 -14.86
C THR A 83 2.92 12.98 -16.26
N ILE A 84 2.95 13.81 -17.30
CA ILE A 84 2.75 13.40 -18.69
C ILE A 84 3.82 12.39 -19.13
N ILE A 85 5.09 12.66 -18.82
CA ILE A 85 6.20 11.74 -19.11
C ILE A 85 5.96 10.39 -18.44
N THR A 86 5.54 10.39 -17.18
CA THR A 86 5.30 9.15 -16.43
C THR A 86 4.14 8.35 -17.00
N VAL A 87 3.04 9.03 -17.35
CA VAL A 87 1.88 8.40 -18.02
C VAL A 87 2.28 7.83 -19.38
N LEU A 88 3.10 8.56 -20.14
CA LEU A 88 3.61 8.11 -21.44
C LEU A 88 4.51 6.89 -21.30
N ILE A 89 5.46 6.90 -20.37
CA ILE A 89 6.35 5.76 -20.08
C ILE A 89 5.52 4.56 -19.66
N THR A 90 4.54 4.74 -18.78
CA THR A 90 3.61 3.68 -18.36
C THR A 90 2.81 3.14 -19.54
N TYR A 91 2.33 4.01 -20.44
CA TYR A 91 1.63 3.59 -21.66
C TYR A 91 2.55 2.77 -22.58
N ILE A 92 3.77 3.21 -22.82
CA ILE A 92 4.77 2.53 -23.64
C ILE A 92 5.14 1.17 -23.03
N ALA A 93 5.41 1.11 -21.73
CA ALA A 93 5.71 -0.11 -20.99
C ALA A 93 4.54 -1.11 -20.99
N ARG A 94 3.30 -0.64 -21.05
CA ARG A 94 2.14 -1.52 -21.24
C ARG A 94 2.13 -2.14 -22.64
N LYS A 95 2.49 -1.38 -23.68
CA LYS A 95 2.46 -1.82 -25.08
C LYS A 95 3.65 -2.66 -25.51
N SER A 96 4.82 -2.49 -24.90
CA SER A 96 6.05 -3.20 -25.27
C SER A 96 6.67 -3.95 -24.09
N ILE A 97 6.90 -5.25 -24.26
CA ILE A 97 7.59 -6.09 -23.26
C ILE A 97 9.03 -5.60 -23.04
N ALA A 98 9.73 -5.22 -24.12
CA ALA A 98 11.10 -4.71 -24.00
C ALA A 98 11.15 -3.42 -23.16
N MET A 99 10.24 -2.48 -23.42
CA MET A 99 10.16 -1.24 -22.64
C MET A 99 9.71 -1.50 -21.20
N ARG A 100 8.81 -2.46 -20.99
CA ARG A 100 8.42 -2.89 -19.64
C ARG A 100 9.62 -3.41 -18.86
N ARG A 101 10.42 -4.27 -19.46
CA ARG A 101 11.63 -4.83 -18.83
C ARG A 101 12.69 -3.77 -18.56
N PHE A 102 12.81 -2.78 -19.45
CA PHE A 102 13.73 -1.66 -19.26
C PHE A 102 13.33 -0.75 -18.09
N PHE A 103 12.06 -0.32 -18.02
CA PHE A 103 11.61 0.63 -16.99
C PHE A 103 11.26 -0.04 -15.66
N ASN A 104 10.65 -1.23 -15.69
CA ASN A 104 10.23 -1.92 -14.48
C ASN A 104 11.25 -2.94 -13.98
N GLY A 105 12.23 -3.33 -14.81
CA GLY A 105 13.13 -4.44 -14.51
C GLY A 105 12.51 -5.81 -14.76
N THR A 106 13.22 -6.85 -14.33
CA THR A 106 12.81 -8.24 -14.41
C THR A 106 13.19 -8.97 -13.14
N PRO A 107 12.38 -9.93 -12.66
CA PRO A 107 12.76 -10.74 -11.52
C PRO A 107 14.09 -11.45 -11.74
N VAL A 108 14.92 -11.54 -10.69
CA VAL A 108 16.25 -12.15 -10.73
C VAL A 108 16.28 -13.36 -9.79
N PRO A 109 16.52 -14.58 -10.28
CA PRO A 109 16.57 -15.75 -9.41
C PRO A 109 17.84 -15.72 -8.56
N LEU A 110 17.70 -15.72 -7.23
CA LEU A 110 18.80 -15.71 -6.27
C LEU A 110 19.14 -17.11 -5.77
N VAL A 111 18.13 -17.98 -5.65
CA VAL A 111 18.27 -19.38 -5.23
C VAL A 111 17.53 -20.28 -6.21
N GLU A 112 18.16 -21.40 -6.57
CA GLU A 112 17.55 -22.47 -7.36
C GLU A 112 17.91 -23.83 -6.74
N ASN A 113 16.90 -24.64 -6.43
CA ASN A 113 17.06 -25.96 -5.81
C ASN A 113 17.95 -25.94 -4.54
N GLY A 114 17.75 -24.97 -3.66
CA GLY A 114 18.53 -24.79 -2.42
C GLY A 114 19.98 -24.32 -2.64
N LYS A 115 20.36 -23.94 -3.85
CA LYS A 115 21.70 -23.43 -4.18
C LYS A 115 21.65 -21.95 -4.50
N ILE A 116 22.55 -21.19 -3.90
CA ILE A 116 22.72 -19.74 -4.16
C ILE A 116 23.34 -19.54 -5.55
N ILE A 117 22.77 -18.62 -6.32
CA ILE A 117 23.31 -18.19 -7.60
C ILE A 117 24.12 -16.91 -7.37
N GLU A 118 25.38 -17.05 -6.99
CA GLU A 118 26.27 -15.94 -6.60
C GLU A 118 26.31 -14.80 -7.63
N LYS A 119 26.34 -15.14 -8.92
CA LYS A 119 26.34 -14.15 -10.02
C LYS A 119 25.10 -13.25 -9.99
N ASN A 120 23.97 -13.80 -9.57
CA ASN A 120 22.71 -13.10 -9.50
C ASN A 120 22.57 -12.29 -8.21
N LEU A 121 23.18 -12.73 -7.10
CA LEU A 121 23.32 -11.89 -5.90
C LEU A 121 24.04 -10.58 -6.23
N VAL A 122 25.18 -10.67 -6.92
CA VAL A 122 25.94 -9.47 -7.34
C VAL A 122 25.10 -8.56 -8.24
N LYS A 123 24.33 -9.14 -9.18
CA LYS A 123 23.45 -8.38 -10.08
C LYS A 123 22.29 -7.71 -9.34
N ALA A 124 21.75 -8.37 -8.33
CA ALA A 124 20.70 -7.90 -7.45
C ALA A 124 21.20 -6.86 -6.42
N GLY A 125 22.52 -6.75 -6.23
CA GLY A 125 23.09 -5.95 -5.14
C GLY A 125 22.88 -6.56 -3.75
N PHE A 126 22.66 -7.88 -3.69
CA PHE A 126 22.52 -8.63 -2.44
C PHE A 126 23.86 -9.25 -2.04
N ASP A 127 24.16 -9.25 -0.75
CA ASP A 127 25.10 -10.20 -0.16
C ASP A 127 24.37 -11.45 0.37
N VAL A 128 25.14 -12.42 0.87
CA VAL A 128 24.57 -13.67 1.41
C VAL A 128 23.72 -13.40 2.66
N ASN A 129 24.10 -12.44 3.51
CA ASN A 129 23.34 -12.10 4.71
C ASN A 129 22.03 -11.40 4.38
N ASP A 130 21.99 -10.57 3.34
CA ASP A 130 20.77 -9.95 2.84
C ASP A 130 19.77 -11.02 2.39
N LEU A 131 20.22 -11.96 1.55
CA LEU A 131 19.40 -13.08 1.11
C LEU A 131 18.88 -13.88 2.31
N LEU A 132 19.76 -14.28 3.22
CA LEU A 132 19.36 -15.07 4.40
C LEU A 132 18.40 -14.30 5.31
N THR A 133 18.48 -12.97 5.36
CA THR A 133 17.55 -12.13 6.11
C THR A 133 16.16 -12.14 5.48
N GLU A 134 16.08 -11.98 4.17
CA GLU A 134 14.81 -12.08 3.44
C GLU A 134 14.16 -13.46 3.57
N LEU A 135 14.95 -14.54 3.48
CA LEU A 135 14.45 -15.90 3.71
C LEU A 135 13.85 -16.04 5.11
N ARG A 136 14.50 -15.50 6.14
CA ARG A 136 13.99 -15.51 7.52
C ARG A 136 12.71 -14.69 7.68
N TYR A 137 12.62 -13.50 7.07
CA TYR A 137 11.39 -12.71 7.12
C TYR A 137 10.19 -13.44 6.52
N ALA A 138 10.43 -14.28 5.52
CA ALA A 138 9.43 -15.14 4.91
C ALA A 138 9.21 -16.49 5.64
N GLY A 139 9.96 -16.76 6.73
CA GLY A 139 9.79 -17.94 7.58
C GLY A 139 10.69 -19.13 7.25
N TYR A 140 11.65 -19.00 6.33
CA TYR A 140 12.57 -20.08 5.92
C TYR A 140 13.96 -19.87 6.50
N PHE A 141 14.33 -20.69 7.49
CA PHE A 141 15.63 -20.59 8.17
C PHE A 141 16.72 -21.46 7.53
N ASN A 142 16.34 -22.54 6.83
CA ASN A 142 17.27 -23.37 6.07
C ASN A 142 17.12 -23.08 4.59
N ILE A 143 18.22 -22.79 3.91
CA ILE A 143 18.19 -22.56 2.46
C ILE A 143 17.80 -23.81 1.67
N GLU A 144 18.04 -25.00 2.22
CA GLU A 144 17.65 -26.26 1.58
C GLU A 144 16.13 -26.41 1.45
N ASP A 145 15.35 -25.75 2.32
CA ASP A 145 13.89 -25.73 2.26
C ASP A 145 13.36 -24.89 1.09
N VAL A 146 14.23 -24.11 0.44
CA VAL A 146 13.88 -23.19 -0.65
C VAL A 146 14.10 -23.85 -2.01
N GLN A 147 13.04 -23.95 -2.80
CA GLN A 147 13.09 -24.43 -4.17
C GLN A 147 13.52 -23.32 -5.13
N TYR A 148 12.90 -22.13 -5.00
CA TYR A 148 13.33 -20.92 -5.70
C TYR A 148 13.21 -19.71 -4.78
N ALA A 149 14.15 -18.78 -4.89
CA ALA A 149 13.99 -17.42 -4.38
C ALA A 149 14.26 -16.44 -5.53
N LEU A 150 13.38 -15.48 -5.74
CA LEU A 150 13.52 -14.46 -6.78
C LEU A 150 13.45 -13.07 -6.15
N GLU A 151 14.41 -12.22 -6.49
CA GLU A 151 14.26 -10.79 -6.27
C GLU A 151 13.24 -10.25 -7.28
N GLU A 152 12.18 -9.61 -6.79
CA GLU A 152 11.15 -8.95 -7.60
C GLU A 152 11.56 -7.51 -7.97
N THR A 153 10.80 -6.88 -8.86
CA THR A 153 11.11 -5.53 -9.38
C THR A 153 11.00 -4.41 -8.35
N ASP A 154 10.40 -4.69 -7.19
CA ASP A 154 10.30 -3.80 -6.04
C ASP A 154 11.39 -4.07 -4.99
N GLY A 155 12.33 -4.99 -5.27
CA GLY A 155 13.44 -5.37 -4.41
C GLY A 155 13.11 -6.43 -3.35
N ARG A 156 11.85 -6.88 -3.25
CA ARG A 156 11.47 -7.94 -2.31
C ARG A 156 11.83 -9.32 -2.84
N VAL A 157 12.08 -10.27 -1.94
CA VAL A 157 12.32 -11.65 -2.34
C VAL A 157 11.03 -12.47 -2.25
N SER A 158 10.58 -13.00 -3.39
CA SER A 158 9.54 -14.02 -3.44
C SER A 158 10.15 -15.42 -3.29
N ILE A 159 9.48 -16.30 -2.55
CA ILE A 159 10.00 -17.63 -2.22
C ILE A 159 9.01 -18.70 -2.62
N ILE A 160 9.52 -19.69 -3.33
CA ILE A 160 8.85 -20.95 -3.60
C ILE A 160 9.55 -22.00 -2.73
N PRO A 161 8.91 -22.51 -1.66
CA PRO A 161 9.45 -23.60 -0.86
C PRO A 161 9.47 -24.93 -1.62
N ARG A 162 10.31 -25.86 -1.15
CA ARG A 162 10.22 -27.26 -1.55
C ARG A 162 8.90 -27.88 -1.10
N PRO A 163 8.41 -28.94 -1.79
CA PRO A 163 7.19 -29.64 -1.37
C PRO A 163 7.22 -30.15 0.08
N SER A 164 8.40 -30.48 0.62
CA SER A 164 8.57 -30.94 2.01
C SER A 164 8.50 -29.82 3.06
N ALA A 165 8.68 -28.56 2.65
CA ALA A 165 8.74 -27.39 3.53
C ALA A 165 7.58 -26.41 3.33
N ARG A 166 6.71 -26.66 2.35
CA ARG A 166 5.50 -25.84 2.12
C ARG A 166 4.35 -26.28 3.03
N PRO A 167 3.42 -25.37 3.37
CA PRO A 167 2.17 -25.76 4.03
C PRO A 167 1.42 -26.84 3.23
N ALA A 168 0.82 -27.80 3.94
CA ALA A 168 -0.02 -28.82 3.33
C ALA A 168 -1.29 -28.20 2.71
N THR A 169 -1.66 -28.65 1.52
CA THR A 169 -2.92 -28.29 0.88
C THR A 169 -4.00 -29.33 1.22
N CYS A 170 -5.26 -29.00 0.91
CA CYS A 170 -6.36 -29.97 1.02
C CYS A 170 -6.10 -31.21 0.13
N GLU A 171 -5.44 -31.04 -1.01
CA GLU A 171 -5.09 -32.14 -1.92
C GLU A 171 -4.06 -33.10 -1.30
N ASP A 172 -3.02 -32.58 -0.64
CA ASP A 172 -2.03 -33.42 0.07
C ASP A 172 -2.69 -34.28 1.15
N LEU A 173 -3.72 -33.74 1.81
CA LEU A 173 -4.49 -34.38 2.88
C LEU A 173 -5.69 -35.20 2.35
N LYS A 174 -5.92 -35.23 1.03
CA LYS A 174 -7.07 -35.89 0.39
C LYS A 174 -8.44 -35.43 0.92
N ILE A 175 -8.54 -34.15 1.31
CA ILE A 175 -9.78 -33.52 1.76
C ILE A 175 -10.54 -33.06 0.51
N THR A 176 -11.69 -33.67 0.23
CA THR A 176 -12.50 -33.40 -0.98
C THR A 176 -13.72 -32.52 -0.74
N ASP A 177 -14.09 -32.32 0.52
CA ASP A 177 -15.28 -31.58 0.97
C ASP A 177 -14.93 -30.23 1.62
N ALA A 178 -13.71 -29.74 1.39
CA ALA A 178 -13.29 -28.42 1.85
C ALA A 178 -14.23 -27.35 1.29
N LYS A 179 -14.94 -26.67 2.19
CA LYS A 179 -15.86 -25.59 1.80
C LYS A 179 -15.05 -24.36 1.38
N PRO A 180 -15.38 -23.72 0.24
CA PRO A 180 -14.72 -22.48 -0.14
C PRO A 180 -14.97 -21.43 0.94
N THR A 181 -13.92 -20.69 1.30
CA THR A 181 -14.11 -19.51 2.15
C THR A 181 -14.88 -18.48 1.35
N LEU A 182 -16.10 -18.18 1.78
CA LEU A 182 -16.89 -17.12 1.16
C LEU A 182 -16.32 -15.76 1.58
N PRO A 183 -16.19 -14.80 0.65
CA PRO A 183 -15.78 -13.47 1.02
C PRO A 183 -16.84 -12.88 1.96
N GLN A 184 -16.38 -12.44 3.13
CA GLN A 184 -17.21 -11.66 4.03
C GLN A 184 -17.19 -10.19 3.58
N SER A 185 -18.35 -9.57 3.57
CA SER A 185 -18.48 -8.14 3.29
C SER A 185 -18.87 -7.41 4.58
N ASP A 186 -18.22 -6.28 4.82
CA ASP A 186 -18.55 -5.41 5.95
C ASP A 186 -19.88 -4.72 5.68
N VAL A 187 -20.94 -5.15 6.38
CA VAL A 187 -22.30 -4.62 6.20
C VAL A 187 -22.59 -3.46 7.15
N ILE A 188 -21.84 -3.32 8.24
CA ILE A 188 -21.87 -2.17 9.15
C ILE A 188 -20.44 -1.79 9.52
N ILE A 189 -20.10 -0.50 9.44
CA ILE A 189 -18.82 0.07 9.92
C ILE A 189 -19.15 1.33 10.72
N ASP A 190 -18.64 1.43 11.94
CA ASP A 190 -18.86 2.56 12.87
C ASP A 190 -20.34 2.92 13.09
N GLY A 191 -21.19 1.90 12.98
CA GLY A 191 -22.64 1.99 13.07
C GLY A 191 -23.34 2.56 11.84
N LYS A 192 -22.62 2.75 10.73
CA LYS A 192 -23.20 3.09 9.42
C LYS A 192 -23.41 1.82 8.61
N ILE A 193 -24.58 1.69 7.99
CA ILE A 193 -24.92 0.55 7.13
C ILE A 193 -24.29 0.73 5.75
N MET A 194 -23.57 -0.28 5.28
CA MET A 194 -22.87 -0.30 4.00
C MET A 194 -23.75 -0.94 2.92
N THR A 195 -24.66 -0.16 2.32
CA THR A 195 -25.63 -0.66 1.33
C THR A 195 -25.00 -1.34 0.12
N ASN A 196 -23.87 -0.82 -0.38
CA ASN A 196 -23.17 -1.44 -1.52
C ASN A 196 -22.56 -2.79 -1.14
N ASN A 197 -22.05 -2.92 0.09
CA ASN A 197 -21.48 -4.16 0.59
C ASN A 197 -22.58 -5.20 0.83
N LEU A 198 -23.75 -4.81 1.33
CA LEU A 198 -24.93 -5.68 1.41
C LEU A 198 -25.32 -6.26 0.04
N LYS A 199 -25.35 -5.42 -1.00
CA LYS A 199 -25.62 -5.88 -2.38
C LYS A 199 -24.58 -6.89 -2.85
N SER A 200 -23.30 -6.70 -2.50
CA SER A 200 -22.24 -7.62 -2.90
C SER A 200 -22.49 -9.05 -2.40
N VAL A 201 -23.09 -9.20 -1.22
CA VAL A 201 -23.47 -10.51 -0.62
C VAL A 201 -24.94 -10.88 -0.86
N LYS A 202 -25.61 -10.19 -1.80
CA LYS A 202 -27.03 -10.39 -2.16
C LYS A 202 -27.99 -10.28 -0.97
N LYS A 203 -27.67 -9.42 0.01
CA LYS A 203 -28.54 -9.12 1.14
C LYS A 203 -29.14 -7.72 1.01
N SER A 204 -30.31 -7.52 1.60
CA SER A 204 -30.99 -6.23 1.62
C SER A 204 -30.76 -5.51 2.95
N ARG A 205 -31.05 -4.20 2.98
CA ARG A 205 -31.01 -3.43 4.22
C ARG A 205 -32.07 -3.92 5.20
N GLU A 206 -33.22 -4.33 4.67
CA GLU A 206 -34.35 -4.86 5.42
C GLU A 206 -33.95 -6.16 6.14
N TRP A 207 -33.30 -7.08 5.41
CA TRP A 207 -32.74 -8.30 5.98
C TRP A 207 -31.79 -8.00 7.14
N LEU A 208 -30.86 -7.05 6.97
CA LEU A 208 -29.92 -6.69 8.02
C LEU A 208 -30.65 -6.16 9.25
N LEU A 209 -31.62 -5.26 9.08
CA LEU A 209 -32.38 -4.70 10.19
C LEU A 209 -33.22 -5.77 10.91
N GLU A 210 -33.77 -6.74 10.19
CA GLU A 210 -34.44 -7.89 10.78
C GLU A 210 -33.48 -8.76 11.61
N GLU A 211 -32.30 -9.07 11.09
CA GLU A 211 -31.28 -9.84 11.80
C GLU A 211 -30.78 -9.12 13.07
N LEU A 212 -30.59 -7.81 12.99
CA LEU A 212 -30.24 -7.00 14.17
C LEU A 212 -31.36 -6.99 15.20
N LYS A 213 -32.62 -6.88 14.75
CA LYS A 213 -33.80 -6.90 15.63
C LYS A 213 -33.94 -8.24 16.36
N LYS A 214 -33.71 -9.37 15.68
CA LYS A 214 -33.70 -10.71 16.29
C LYS A 214 -32.67 -10.82 17.42
N ARG A 215 -31.58 -10.06 17.33
CA ARG A 215 -30.48 -10.04 18.30
C ARG A 215 -30.58 -8.87 19.30
N ASN A 216 -31.67 -8.10 19.26
CA ASN A 216 -31.89 -6.90 20.07
C ASN A 216 -30.72 -5.88 19.98
N LYS A 217 -30.19 -5.68 18.78
CA LYS A 217 -29.09 -4.75 18.49
C LYS A 217 -29.56 -3.57 17.66
N ASN A 218 -29.03 -2.38 17.93
CA ASN A 218 -29.15 -1.24 17.05
C ASN A 218 -27.87 -1.12 16.22
N HIS A 219 -28.01 -0.86 14.92
CA HIS A 219 -26.84 -0.67 14.07
C HIS A 219 -25.91 0.44 14.59
N LYS A 220 -26.40 1.46 15.28
CA LYS A 220 -25.58 2.57 15.81
C LYS A 220 -24.57 2.14 16.87
N ASP A 221 -24.86 1.06 17.60
CA ASP A 221 -24.04 0.56 18.71
C ASP A 221 -23.03 -0.51 18.24
N ILE A 222 -23.00 -0.79 16.94
CA ILE A 222 -22.16 -1.80 16.33
C ILE A 222 -20.93 -1.12 15.73
N LEU A 223 -19.75 -1.61 16.08
CA LEU A 223 -18.48 -1.15 15.51
C LEU A 223 -18.30 -1.76 14.12
N LEU A 224 -18.49 -3.07 14.02
CA LEU A 224 -18.36 -3.83 12.79
C LEU A 224 -19.44 -4.91 12.73
N ALA A 225 -20.09 -5.07 11.58
CA ALA A 225 -20.79 -6.30 11.27
C ALA A 225 -20.39 -6.80 9.88
N THR A 226 -20.12 -8.10 9.76
CA THR A 226 -19.77 -8.76 8.51
C THR A 226 -20.82 -9.81 8.17
N SER A 227 -21.08 -10.00 6.87
CA SER A 227 -21.95 -11.07 6.38
C SER A 227 -21.34 -11.70 5.14
N ASP A 228 -21.59 -12.99 4.95
CA ASP A 228 -21.34 -13.70 3.70
C ASP A 228 -22.65 -13.89 2.88
N TYR A 229 -22.55 -14.59 1.75
CA TYR A 229 -23.69 -14.94 0.90
C TYR A 229 -24.72 -15.85 1.59
N ASP A 230 -24.27 -16.73 2.48
CA ASP A 230 -25.12 -17.67 3.19
C ASP A 230 -25.95 -16.96 4.28
N GLY A 231 -25.58 -15.74 4.65
CA GLY A 231 -26.27 -14.92 5.65
C GLY A 231 -25.71 -15.11 7.06
N ASN A 232 -24.48 -15.63 7.18
CA ASN A 232 -23.78 -15.71 8.45
C ASN A 232 -23.37 -14.30 8.87
N LEU A 233 -24.18 -13.68 9.74
CA LEU A 233 -23.93 -12.34 10.28
C LEU A 233 -23.08 -12.43 11.56
N THR A 234 -21.88 -11.84 11.52
CA THR A 234 -21.01 -11.62 12.69
C THR A 234 -21.10 -10.16 13.12
N ILE A 235 -21.19 -9.90 14.42
CA ILE A 235 -21.37 -8.55 14.99
C ILE A 235 -20.31 -8.30 16.06
N MET A 236 -19.66 -7.15 16.00
CA MET A 236 -18.75 -6.61 17.00
C MET A 236 -19.30 -5.28 17.52
N ASP A 237 -19.57 -5.21 18.81
CA ASP A 237 -20.12 -4.03 19.46
C ASP A 237 -19.09 -2.90 19.62
N LYS A 238 -19.58 -1.67 19.75
CA LYS A 238 -18.75 -0.55 20.21
C LYS A 238 -18.40 -0.72 21.68
N GLU A 239 -17.28 -0.11 22.08
CA GLU A 239 -16.90 0.06 23.50
C GLU A 239 -16.74 -1.26 24.28
N VAL A 240 -16.23 -2.31 23.63
CA VAL A 240 -15.82 -3.52 24.34
C VAL A 240 -14.70 -3.15 25.33
N ALA A 241 -15.01 -3.21 26.62
CA ALA A 241 -14.06 -2.90 27.67
C ALA A 241 -12.80 -3.75 27.50
N ALA A 242 -11.65 -3.11 27.36
CA ALA A 242 -10.38 -3.81 27.32
C ALA A 242 -10.22 -4.58 28.65
N LYS A 243 -9.89 -5.87 28.57
CA LYS A 243 -9.41 -6.58 29.75
C LYS A 243 -8.19 -5.81 30.26
N LYS A 244 -8.20 -5.38 31.52
CA LYS A 244 -6.99 -4.88 32.18
C LYS A 244 -5.98 -6.02 32.15
N TYR A 245 -5.01 -5.91 31.25
CA TYR A 245 -3.79 -6.70 31.36
C TYR A 245 -2.97 -6.01 32.45
N ASP A 246 -2.66 -6.72 33.53
CA ASP A 246 -1.65 -6.29 34.51
C ASP A 246 -0.32 -6.18 33.76
N ARG A 247 -0.07 -5.01 33.17
CA ARG A 247 1.22 -4.65 32.63
C ARG A 247 1.94 -3.88 33.74
N TYR A 248 2.93 -4.57 34.31
CA TYR A 248 3.95 -4.08 35.26
C TYR A 248 3.51 -3.97 36.74
N ASN A 249 3.81 -5.04 37.50
CA ASN A 249 4.55 -4.90 38.75
C ASN A 249 6.04 -5.09 38.44
#